data_AF-A0A7C4NZM8-F1
#
_entry.id   AF-A0A7C4NZM8-F1
#
_cell.length_a   1.000
_cell.length_b   1.000
_cell.length_c   1.000
_cell.angle_alpha   90.00
_cell.angle_beta   90.00
_cell.angle_gamma   90.00
#
_symmetry.space_group_name_H-M   'P 1'
#
loop_
_entity.id
_entity.type
_entity.pdbx_description
1 polymer ?
#
loop_
_entity_poly.entity_id
_entity_poly.type
_entity_poly.pdbx_seq_one_letter_code
_entity_poly.pdbx_strand_id
1 'polypeptide(L)'
;MVNRIFLLIALPALLFSSCGGAQKHDEHEHEGHSHEQAEHATEEVSHFTLYADSLEFYIVGSPIISGMEVELAAHITSLKNFKPFKVDTLMLSVNVGGKLYSFTATETGTTGIYRFDLLFDVNGKAEAWLNLVLDGVRRSHPLGQFTIYHCEHDWAGAHEHSHMANTIKFTKEQSWAVDFATVSVIPQPIGQVIRTTGRVLPAQSDEVVLVAGISGVVNFSGRSILPGTQIGKSEVLFSISSQGIANDNFALQYSEVKSRYELAKSVYRRQQALAAEQVISAAELERAKSEYEIAHTAYKAMENGYNTDGQQIISPANAEVLKVFVSNGDYVSAGQPLVKLSKLSMCQIQCHVQPRHRYYLNTIYDANIRLNSSDKLVNLKSLGGTIVSLGKTVSTENHLIPITLELPEVTEMPMGDVVEVYLLCKPNSNSLSVPTRAILEEQGTHFVMVQVTPETFMKREVKLGVSDGERVEVVSGIQPGDRVVSRGAVYVKIAQSSGALDAHSGHVH
;
A
#
# COMPACT_ATOMS: atom_id res chain seq x y z
N MET A 1 -18.08 -64.35 5.34
CA MET A 1 -18.55 -64.00 6.69
C MET A 1 -19.46 -62.78 6.53
N VAL A 2 -20.80 -62.88 6.49
CA VAL A 2 -21.77 -63.24 7.57
C VAL A 2 -21.64 -62.24 8.72
N ASN A 3 -22.62 -61.48 9.25
CA ASN A 3 -24.10 -61.38 9.21
C ASN A 3 -24.51 -59.96 9.74
N ARG A 4 -25.52 -59.24 9.21
CA ARG A 4 -26.93 -59.02 9.68
C ARG A 4 -27.12 -58.45 11.12
N ILE A 5 -27.93 -57.41 11.36
CA ILE A 5 -29.41 -57.35 11.62
C ILE A 5 -29.85 -55.85 11.68
N PHE A 6 -30.76 -55.29 10.87
CA PHE A 6 -32.25 -55.20 10.93
C PHE A 6 -32.89 -54.44 12.13
N LEU A 7 -33.62 -53.34 11.88
CA LEU A 7 -35.04 -53.20 12.25
C LEU A 7 -35.75 -52.05 11.50
N LEU A 8 -37.05 -52.21 11.30
CA LEU A 8 -37.92 -51.62 10.29
C LEU A 8 -39.30 -51.45 10.96
N ILE A 9 -39.91 -50.25 11.02
CA ILE A 9 -41.34 -50.00 11.33
C ILE A 9 -41.68 -48.64 10.69
N ALA A 10 -42.34 -48.55 9.52
CA ALA A 10 -43.75 -48.78 9.16
C ALA A 10 -44.70 -47.59 9.45
N LEU A 11 -45.25 -47.07 8.35
CA LEU A 11 -46.31 -46.05 8.14
C LEU A 11 -47.68 -46.52 8.72
N PRO A 12 -48.71 -45.65 8.85
CA PRO A 12 -49.57 -45.39 7.70
C PRO A 12 -50.20 -43.97 7.58
N ALA A 13 -50.67 -43.71 6.37
CA ALA A 13 -51.40 -42.55 5.88
C ALA A 13 -52.88 -42.53 6.29
N LEU A 14 -53.52 -41.35 6.25
CA LEU A 14 -54.97 -41.20 6.11
C LEU A 14 -55.29 -39.88 5.38
N LEU A 15 -55.81 -40.03 4.16
CA LEU A 15 -56.52 -39.03 3.37
C LEU A 15 -58.00 -39.08 3.74
N PHE A 16 -58.65 -37.92 3.91
CA PHE A 16 -60.09 -37.78 3.72
C PHE A 16 -60.37 -36.47 2.96
N SER A 17 -60.89 -36.64 1.76
CA SER A 17 -61.60 -35.64 0.95
C SER A 17 -63.06 -35.54 1.39
N SER A 18 -63.62 -34.32 1.44
CA SER A 18 -65.07 -34.11 1.37
C SER A 18 -65.38 -32.75 0.72
N CYS A 19 -66.21 -32.78 -0.31
CA CYS A 19 -66.89 -31.63 -0.89
C CYS A 19 -68.35 -31.61 -0.38
N GLY A 20 -68.90 -30.42 -0.13
CA GLY A 20 -70.34 -30.22 0.08
C GLY A 20 -70.65 -28.75 0.38
N GLY A 21 -71.27 -28.07 -0.58
CA GLY A 21 -71.66 -26.66 -0.46
C GLY A 21 -73.03 -26.44 0.18
N ALA A 22 -73.28 -25.20 0.62
CA ALA A 22 -74.61 -24.61 0.76
C ALA A 22 -74.50 -23.07 0.79
N GLN A 23 -75.27 -22.41 -0.09
CA GLN A 23 -75.51 -20.96 -0.10
C GLN A 23 -76.44 -20.53 1.05
N LYS A 24 -76.20 -19.32 1.59
CA LYS A 24 -77.26 -18.40 2.06
C LYS A 24 -76.76 -16.94 2.05
N HIS A 25 -77.51 -16.12 1.31
CA HIS A 25 -77.73 -14.65 1.42
C HIS A 25 -78.06 -14.25 2.88
N ASP A 26 -77.96 -13.03 3.41
CA ASP A 26 -77.62 -11.63 3.07
C ASP A 26 -76.94 -11.08 4.36
N GLU A 27 -76.13 -10.01 4.41
CA GLU A 27 -76.54 -8.61 4.53
C GLU A 27 -75.25 -7.75 4.61
N HIS A 28 -75.32 -6.54 4.06
CA HIS A 28 -74.28 -5.51 4.14
C HIS A 28 -74.20 -4.92 5.56
N GLU A 29 -73.05 -5.03 6.21
CA GLU A 29 -72.61 -4.07 7.23
C GLU A 29 -71.17 -3.63 6.94
N HIS A 30 -71.02 -2.33 6.74
CA HIS A 30 -69.74 -1.65 6.64
C HIS A 30 -69.14 -1.56 8.05
N GLU A 31 -68.10 -2.33 8.34
CA GLU A 31 -67.23 -2.09 9.49
C GLU A 31 -65.80 -1.82 9.03
N GLY A 32 -65.27 -0.70 9.53
CA GLY A 32 -64.03 -0.09 9.10
C GLY A 32 -62.82 -1.00 9.30
N HIS A 33 -62.03 -1.13 8.24
CA HIS A 33 -60.68 -1.63 8.34
C HIS A 33 -59.82 -0.60 9.07
N SER A 34 -59.49 -0.95 10.32
CA SER A 34 -58.40 -0.41 11.11
C SER A 34 -57.10 -0.40 10.29
N HIS A 35 -56.55 0.79 10.07
CA HIS A 35 -55.18 0.98 9.61
C HIS A 35 -54.21 0.56 10.72
N GLU A 36 -53.77 -0.70 10.69
CA GLU A 36 -52.58 -1.16 11.39
C GLU A 36 -51.74 -1.99 10.43
N GLN A 37 -50.88 -1.31 9.68
CA GLN A 37 -49.59 -1.77 9.13
C GLN A 37 -49.12 -0.74 8.09
N ALA A 38 -48.54 0.35 8.59
CA ALA A 38 -47.79 1.31 7.78
C ALA A 38 -46.52 1.70 8.54
N GLU A 39 -45.66 0.73 8.80
CA GLU A 39 -44.27 0.99 9.16
C GLU A 39 -43.39 0.27 8.14
N HIS A 40 -42.49 1.04 7.51
CA HIS A 40 -41.61 0.69 6.38
C HIS A 40 -42.18 0.84 4.96
N ALA A 41 -42.87 1.95 4.68
CA ALA A 41 -42.81 2.53 3.33
C ALA A 41 -41.47 3.26 3.19
N THR A 42 -40.55 2.72 2.40
CA THR A 42 -39.46 3.54 1.87
C THR A 42 -40.13 4.58 0.96
N GLU A 43 -40.13 5.85 1.37
CA GLU A 43 -40.50 6.94 0.47
C GLU A 43 -39.64 6.76 -0.78
N GLU A 44 -40.29 6.45 -1.91
CA GLU A 44 -39.62 6.45 -3.19
C GLU A 44 -39.40 7.94 -3.52
N VAL A 45 -38.14 8.31 -3.72
CA VAL A 45 -37.70 9.70 -3.81
C VAL A 45 -37.08 9.87 -5.20
N SER A 46 -37.31 11.00 -5.85
CA SER A 46 -36.62 11.30 -7.10
C SER A 46 -35.14 11.50 -6.80
N HIS A 47 -34.28 10.68 -7.40
CA HIS A 47 -32.84 10.78 -7.20
C HIS A 47 -32.08 10.75 -8.52
N PHE A 48 -31.07 11.62 -8.63
CA PHE A 48 -30.20 11.74 -9.78
C PHE A 48 -28.75 11.69 -9.32
N THR A 49 -27.92 10.91 -10.00
CA THR A 49 -26.50 10.79 -9.68
C THR A 49 -25.67 11.01 -10.92
N LEU A 50 -24.70 11.92 -10.82
CA LEU A 50 -23.76 12.23 -11.88
C LEU A 50 -22.33 12.21 -11.32
N TYR A 51 -21.43 11.54 -12.05
CA TYR A 51 -20.01 11.56 -11.77
C TYR A 51 -19.28 12.30 -12.90
N ALA A 52 -18.78 13.50 -12.62
CA ALA A 52 -18.07 14.33 -13.60
C ALA A 52 -16.99 15.16 -12.90
N ASP A 53 -15.89 15.45 -13.59
CA ASP A 53 -14.85 16.38 -13.11
C ASP A 53 -14.24 16.04 -11.74
N SER A 54 -14.15 14.75 -11.39
CA SER A 54 -13.75 14.29 -10.05
C SER A 54 -14.73 14.69 -8.94
N LEU A 55 -15.98 15.01 -9.28
CA LEU A 55 -17.08 15.30 -8.37
C LEU A 55 -18.19 14.25 -8.53
N GLU A 56 -18.90 14.00 -7.45
CA GLU A 56 -20.19 13.32 -7.41
C GLU A 56 -21.26 14.38 -7.12
N PHE A 57 -22.23 14.48 -8.01
CA PHE A 57 -23.45 15.25 -7.82
C PHE A 57 -24.56 14.27 -7.52
N TYR A 58 -25.16 14.41 -6.35
CA TYR A 58 -26.31 13.64 -5.94
C TYR A 58 -27.46 14.58 -5.66
N ILE A 59 -28.53 14.48 -6.42
CA ILE A 59 -29.74 15.29 -6.26
C ILE A 59 -30.84 14.35 -5.79
N VAL A 60 -31.52 14.73 -4.71
CA VAL A 60 -32.54 13.90 -4.06
C VAL A 60 -33.67 14.79 -3.55
N GLY A 61 -34.92 14.36 -3.73
CA GLY A 61 -36.08 15.06 -3.20
C GLY A 61 -37.40 14.47 -3.68
N SER A 62 -38.50 15.08 -3.25
CA SER A 62 -39.85 14.56 -3.50
C SER A 62 -40.15 14.39 -5.00
N PRO A 63 -41.10 13.51 -5.36
CA PRO A 63 -41.54 13.33 -6.74
C PRO A 63 -41.88 14.67 -7.42
N ILE A 64 -41.40 14.85 -8.65
CA ILE A 64 -41.62 16.09 -9.40
C ILE A 64 -42.98 16.05 -10.08
N ILE A 65 -43.92 16.87 -9.60
CA ILE A 65 -45.31 16.90 -10.07
C ILE A 65 -45.66 18.29 -10.62
N SER A 66 -46.33 18.30 -11.77
CA SER A 66 -46.76 19.54 -12.42
C SER A 66 -47.74 20.32 -11.53
N GLY A 67 -47.52 21.63 -11.41
CA GLY A 67 -48.33 22.55 -10.63
C GLY A 67 -48.02 22.58 -9.13
N MET A 68 -47.09 21.75 -8.65
CA MET A 68 -46.62 21.77 -7.26
C MET A 68 -45.19 22.29 -7.17
N GLU A 69 -44.93 23.06 -6.11
CA GLU A 69 -43.57 23.47 -5.77
C GLU A 69 -42.85 22.28 -5.13
N VAL A 70 -41.69 21.92 -5.67
CA VAL A 70 -40.91 20.75 -5.23
C VAL A 70 -39.52 21.19 -4.85
N GLU A 71 -39.11 20.83 -3.65
CA GLU A 71 -37.76 21.05 -3.15
C GLU A 71 -36.86 19.86 -3.47
N LEU A 72 -35.73 20.09 -4.14
CA LEU A 72 -34.66 19.10 -4.30
C LEU A 72 -33.40 19.55 -3.57
N ALA A 73 -32.81 18.64 -2.80
CA ALA A 73 -31.49 18.80 -2.22
C ALA A 73 -30.42 18.27 -3.18
N ALA A 74 -29.35 19.03 -3.38
CA ALA A 74 -28.21 18.65 -4.19
C ALA A 74 -26.93 18.62 -3.33
N HIS A 75 -26.35 17.44 -3.20
CA HIS A 75 -25.08 17.21 -2.53
C HIS A 75 -23.96 17.10 -3.54
N ILE A 76 -22.89 17.87 -3.32
CA ILE A 76 -21.69 17.85 -4.15
C ILE A 76 -20.53 17.31 -3.31
N THR A 77 -20.00 16.16 -3.73
CA THR A 77 -18.88 15.49 -3.06
C THR A 77 -17.65 15.45 -3.95
N SER A 78 -16.48 15.77 -3.42
CA SER A 78 -15.21 15.54 -4.12
C SER A 78 -14.84 14.06 -4.09
N LEU A 79 -14.62 13.44 -5.25
CA LEU A 79 -14.20 12.03 -5.35
C LEU A 79 -12.73 11.80 -4.94
N LYS A 80 -11.95 12.88 -4.74
CA LYS A 80 -10.55 12.77 -4.30
C LYS A 80 -10.44 12.46 -2.81
N ASN A 81 -11.29 13.09 -1.99
CA ASN A 81 -11.24 13.01 -0.54
C ASN A 81 -12.59 12.63 0.10
N PHE A 82 -13.66 12.49 -0.69
CA PHE A 82 -15.02 12.15 -0.25
C PHE A 82 -15.57 13.12 0.80
N LYS A 83 -15.22 14.42 0.66
CA LYS A 83 -15.70 15.52 1.49
C LYS A 83 -16.59 16.46 0.68
N PRO A 84 -17.44 17.28 1.33
CA PRO A 84 -18.29 18.24 0.65
C PRO A 84 -17.46 19.21 -0.18
N PHE A 85 -17.97 19.57 -1.36
CA PHE A 85 -17.28 20.43 -2.30
C PHE A 85 -18.15 21.64 -2.66
N LYS A 86 -17.57 22.85 -2.61
CA LYS A 86 -18.26 24.11 -2.90
C LYS A 86 -18.05 24.51 -4.36
N VAL A 87 -19.14 24.84 -5.06
CA VAL A 87 -19.14 25.48 -6.37
C VAL A 87 -19.59 26.94 -6.25
N ASP A 88 -19.17 27.79 -7.20
CA ASP A 88 -19.51 29.23 -7.21
C ASP A 88 -20.98 29.45 -7.54
N THR A 89 -21.51 28.65 -8.46
CA THR A 89 -22.91 28.69 -8.89
C THR A 89 -23.32 27.31 -9.38
N LEU A 90 -24.54 26.91 -9.05
CA LEU A 90 -25.16 25.67 -9.50
C LEU A 90 -26.53 25.98 -10.09
N MET A 91 -26.80 25.49 -11.30
CA MET A 91 -28.06 25.70 -12.00
C MET A 91 -28.54 24.39 -12.63
N LEU A 92 -29.85 24.13 -12.56
CA LEU A 92 -30.51 23.03 -13.24
C LEU A 92 -31.29 23.58 -14.43
N SER A 93 -30.91 23.20 -15.65
CA SER A 93 -31.64 23.52 -16.86
C SER A 93 -32.45 22.31 -17.31
N VAL A 94 -33.73 22.51 -17.61
CA VAL A 94 -34.67 21.44 -17.97
C VAL A 94 -35.40 21.80 -19.25
N ASN A 95 -35.48 20.86 -20.19
CA ASN A 95 -36.30 20.97 -21.39
C ASN A 95 -37.45 19.97 -21.35
N VAL A 96 -38.69 20.46 -21.44
CA VAL A 96 -39.91 19.64 -21.45
C VAL A 96 -40.73 19.99 -22.68
N GLY A 97 -40.78 19.09 -23.66
CA GLY A 97 -41.56 19.32 -24.89
C GLY A 97 -41.18 20.59 -25.67
N GLY A 98 -39.93 21.07 -25.54
CA GLY A 98 -39.43 22.30 -26.18
C GLY A 98 -39.52 23.55 -25.28
N LYS A 99 -40.14 23.45 -24.11
CA LYS A 99 -40.16 24.53 -23.11
C LYS A 99 -38.97 24.42 -22.18
N LEU A 100 -38.20 25.49 -22.06
CA LEU A 100 -36.97 25.57 -21.25
C LEU A 100 -37.25 26.18 -19.88
N TYR A 101 -36.76 25.51 -18.83
CA TYR A 101 -36.74 25.98 -17.45
C TYR A 101 -35.29 26.08 -16.98
N SER A 102 -35.01 27.02 -16.08
CA SER A 102 -33.69 27.21 -15.48
C SER A 102 -33.86 27.59 -14.01
N PHE A 103 -33.33 26.76 -13.13
CA PHE A 103 -33.41 26.94 -11.67
C PHE A 103 -32.00 27.14 -11.13
N THR A 104 -31.79 28.17 -10.33
CA THR A 104 -30.51 28.41 -9.66
C THR A 104 -30.60 27.90 -8.24
N ALA A 105 -29.63 27.09 -7.84
CA ALA A 105 -29.60 26.51 -6.50
C ALA A 105 -29.18 27.55 -5.45
N THR A 106 -29.78 27.49 -4.27
CA THR A 106 -29.37 28.26 -3.09
C THR A 106 -28.53 27.39 -2.15
N GLU A 107 -27.40 27.89 -1.66
CA GLU A 107 -26.57 27.19 -0.66
C GLU A 107 -27.31 27.16 0.69
N THR A 108 -27.42 25.99 1.32
CA THR A 108 -28.26 25.77 2.53
C THR A 108 -27.53 26.07 3.85
N GLY A 109 -26.40 26.77 3.79
CA GLY A 109 -25.54 27.07 4.95
C GLY A 109 -24.58 25.94 5.34
N THR A 110 -24.79 24.72 4.81
CA THR A 110 -23.84 23.61 4.91
C THR A 110 -23.05 23.50 3.60
N THR A 111 -21.72 23.54 3.70
CA THR A 111 -20.84 23.43 2.53
C THR A 111 -21.19 22.18 1.72
N GLY A 112 -21.34 22.35 0.41
CA GLY A 112 -21.62 21.26 -0.52
C GLY A 112 -23.07 20.80 -0.57
N ILE A 113 -23.99 21.44 0.17
CA ILE A 113 -25.42 21.22 0.08
C ILE A 113 -26.08 22.45 -0.54
N TYR A 114 -26.84 22.20 -1.60
CA TYR A 114 -27.59 23.20 -2.33
C TYR A 114 -29.05 22.77 -2.41
N ARG A 115 -29.93 23.75 -2.58
CA ARG A 115 -31.36 23.53 -2.71
C ARG A 115 -31.87 24.10 -4.02
N PHE A 116 -32.70 23.33 -4.72
CA PHE A 116 -33.47 23.78 -5.86
C PHE A 116 -34.95 23.82 -5.49
N ASP A 117 -35.56 24.98 -5.70
CA ASP A 117 -37.01 25.15 -5.63
C ASP A 117 -37.56 25.10 -7.07
N LEU A 118 -38.29 24.02 -7.38
CA LEU A 118 -38.77 23.72 -8.73
C LEU A 118 -40.27 23.95 -8.83
N LEU A 119 -40.71 24.58 -9.92
CA LEU A 119 -42.12 24.67 -10.29
C LEU A 119 -42.26 24.47 -11.80
N PHE A 120 -42.99 23.43 -12.17
CA PHE A 120 -43.31 23.14 -13.57
C PHE A 120 -44.81 23.31 -13.79
N ASP A 121 -45.19 24.00 -14.86
CA ASP A 121 -46.57 24.17 -15.30
C ASP A 121 -46.96 23.19 -16.44
N VAL A 122 -46.07 22.26 -16.78
CA VAL A 122 -46.29 21.20 -17.78
C VAL A 122 -45.78 19.86 -17.23
N ASN A 123 -46.44 18.77 -17.64
CA ASN A 123 -46.04 17.39 -17.35
C ASN A 123 -45.42 16.72 -18.60
N GLY A 124 -44.70 15.63 -18.40
CA GLY A 124 -44.11 14.83 -19.47
C GLY A 124 -42.63 14.48 -19.25
N LYS A 125 -42.01 13.89 -20.28
CA LYS A 125 -40.58 13.56 -20.26
C LYS A 125 -39.74 14.84 -20.41
N ALA A 126 -38.78 14.98 -19.53
CA ALA A 126 -37.90 16.11 -19.39
C ALA A 126 -36.45 15.68 -19.61
N GLU A 127 -35.66 16.50 -20.30
CA GLU A 127 -34.20 16.37 -20.36
C GLU A 127 -33.56 17.43 -19.46
N ALA A 128 -32.64 17.01 -18.59
CA ALA A 128 -31.95 17.90 -17.65
C ALA A 128 -30.44 18.02 -17.92
N TRP A 129 -29.93 19.21 -17.67
CA TRP A 129 -28.51 19.54 -17.61
C TRP A 129 -28.19 20.24 -16.29
N LEU A 130 -27.13 19.79 -15.65
CA LEU A 130 -26.54 20.46 -14.50
C LEU A 130 -25.44 21.41 -14.99
N ASN A 131 -25.64 22.70 -14.77
CA ASN A 131 -24.70 23.75 -15.14
C ASN A 131 -24.05 24.29 -13.88
N LEU A 132 -22.73 24.44 -13.90
CA LEU A 132 -21.98 24.93 -12.75
C LEU A 132 -20.89 25.92 -13.16
N VAL A 133 -20.56 26.80 -12.22
CA VAL A 133 -19.40 27.69 -12.30
C VAL A 133 -18.40 27.24 -11.27
N LEU A 134 -17.17 26.98 -11.71
CA LEU A 134 -16.06 26.55 -10.89
C LEU A 134 -14.81 27.32 -11.28
N ASP A 135 -14.25 28.09 -10.35
CA ASP A 135 -13.10 28.96 -10.58
C ASP A 135 -13.35 29.92 -11.76
N GLY A 136 -14.58 30.41 -11.88
CA GLY A 136 -15.02 31.26 -13.00
C GLY A 136 -15.23 30.54 -14.35
N VAL A 137 -15.00 29.22 -14.43
CA VAL A 137 -15.23 28.42 -15.64
C VAL A 137 -16.61 27.80 -15.61
N ARG A 138 -17.41 28.05 -16.66
CA ARG A 138 -18.73 27.42 -16.85
C ARG A 138 -18.59 26.02 -17.39
N ARG A 139 -19.33 25.08 -16.80
CA ARG A 139 -19.43 23.69 -17.23
C ARG A 139 -20.89 23.26 -17.27
N SER A 140 -21.20 22.35 -18.18
CA SER A 140 -22.55 21.81 -18.37
C SER A 140 -22.45 20.30 -18.53
N HIS A 141 -23.23 19.57 -17.74
CA HIS A 141 -23.23 18.12 -17.74
C HIS A 141 -24.67 17.61 -17.91
N PRO A 142 -24.92 16.65 -18.81
CA PRO A 142 -26.24 16.05 -18.94
C PRO A 142 -26.56 15.24 -17.67
N LEU A 143 -27.71 15.52 -17.05
CA LEU A 143 -28.21 14.76 -15.91
C LEU A 143 -29.05 13.56 -16.37
N GLY A 144 -29.60 13.63 -17.58
CA GLY A 144 -30.39 12.56 -18.20
C GLY A 144 -31.85 12.95 -18.38
N GLN A 145 -32.70 11.93 -18.61
CA GLN A 145 -34.15 12.10 -18.75
C GLN A 145 -34.87 11.76 -17.45
N PHE A 146 -35.91 12.52 -17.13
CA PHE A 146 -36.82 12.24 -16.02
C PHE A 146 -38.27 12.57 -16.39
N THR A 147 -39.22 12.12 -15.59
CA THR A 147 -40.65 12.37 -15.83
C THR A 147 -41.17 13.38 -14.82
N ILE A 148 -41.87 14.40 -15.31
CA ILE A 148 -42.71 15.27 -14.50
C ILE A 148 -44.12 14.69 -14.54
N TYR A 149 -44.62 14.26 -13.40
CA TYR A 149 -45.91 13.57 -13.29
C TYR A 149 -47.07 14.56 -13.29
N HIS A 150 -48.25 14.13 -13.72
CA HIS A 150 -49.45 14.96 -13.68
C HIS A 150 -50.00 15.08 -12.25
N CYS A 151 -49.93 13.98 -11.49
CA CYS A 151 -50.39 13.88 -10.11
C CYS A 151 -49.60 12.79 -9.36
N GLU A 152 -49.76 12.71 -8.03
CA GLU A 152 -49.13 11.69 -7.19
C GLU A 152 -49.55 10.26 -7.56
N HIS A 153 -50.79 10.07 -8.01
CA HIS A 153 -51.30 8.75 -8.41
C HIS A 153 -50.55 8.19 -9.64
N ASP A 154 -50.22 9.05 -10.61
CA ASP A 154 -49.43 8.66 -11.79
C ASP A 154 -48.01 8.25 -11.40
N TRP A 155 -47.44 8.88 -10.37
CA TRP A 155 -46.13 8.53 -9.85
C TRP A 155 -46.17 7.18 -9.11
N ALA A 156 -47.15 6.97 -8.23
CA ALA A 156 -47.35 5.73 -7.50
C ALA A 156 -47.67 4.54 -8.42
N GLY A 157 -48.35 4.78 -9.54
CA GLY A 157 -48.63 3.75 -10.55
C GLY A 157 -47.46 3.43 -11.48
N ALA A 158 -46.48 4.34 -11.61
CA ALA A 158 -45.31 4.17 -12.47
C ALA A 158 -44.15 3.42 -11.78
N HIS A 159 -44.17 3.34 -10.46
CA HIS A 159 -43.17 2.64 -9.66
C HIS A 159 -43.84 1.45 -9.00
N GLU A 160 -43.63 0.25 -9.55
CA GLU A 160 -43.97 -0.98 -8.81
C GLU A 160 -43.14 -0.99 -7.52
N HIS A 161 -43.79 -1.20 -6.37
CA HIS A 161 -43.17 -1.29 -5.05
C HIS A 161 -42.03 -2.32 -5.03
N SER A 162 -40.83 -1.89 -5.40
CA SER A 162 -39.63 -2.70 -5.30
C SER A 162 -39.09 -2.51 -3.90
N HIS A 163 -39.61 -3.28 -2.95
CA HIS A 163 -38.97 -3.44 -1.66
C HIS A 163 -37.56 -4.00 -1.88
N MET A 164 -36.56 -3.13 -1.95
CA MET A 164 -35.17 -3.55 -1.87
C MET A 164 -34.91 -4.01 -0.45
N ALA A 165 -35.22 -5.27 -0.15
CA ALA A 165 -34.92 -5.86 1.13
C ALA A 165 -33.42 -5.75 1.42
N ASN A 166 -33.06 -5.40 2.66
CA ASN A 166 -31.67 -5.36 3.15
C ASN A 166 -30.79 -4.21 2.61
N THR A 167 -31.38 -3.03 2.36
CA THR A 167 -30.62 -1.79 2.12
C THR A 167 -30.35 -1.00 3.41
N ILE A 168 -29.26 -0.25 3.42
CA ILE A 168 -28.78 0.57 4.53
C ILE A 168 -28.70 2.01 4.04
N LYS A 169 -29.48 2.91 4.64
CA LYS A 169 -29.38 4.35 4.38
C LYS A 169 -28.20 4.92 5.17
N PHE A 170 -27.29 5.61 4.48
CA PHE A 170 -26.14 6.28 5.05
C PHE A 170 -25.92 7.59 4.30
N THR A 171 -26.38 8.70 4.89
CA THR A 171 -26.53 9.98 4.18
C THR A 171 -25.19 10.60 3.82
N LYS A 172 -25.20 11.61 2.94
CA LYS A 172 -23.98 12.33 2.56
C LYS A 172 -23.33 12.98 3.76
N GLU A 173 -24.09 13.60 4.64
CA GLU A 173 -23.63 14.24 5.88
C GLU A 173 -22.96 13.22 6.80
N GLN A 174 -23.56 12.04 6.98
CA GLN A 174 -22.96 10.94 7.75
C GLN A 174 -21.64 10.47 7.11
N SER A 175 -21.62 10.32 5.78
CA SER A 175 -20.42 9.91 5.04
C SER A 175 -19.30 10.95 5.12
N TRP A 176 -19.64 12.24 5.09
CA TRP A 176 -18.70 13.35 5.19
C TRP A 176 -18.13 13.52 6.58
N ALA A 177 -18.83 13.06 7.62
CA ALA A 177 -18.37 13.12 9.01
C ALA A 177 -17.26 12.10 9.34
N VAL A 178 -17.09 11.05 8.52
CA VAL A 178 -16.13 9.96 8.78
C VAL A 178 -15.08 9.82 7.67
N ASP A 179 -14.09 8.93 7.85
CA ASP A 179 -13.21 8.51 6.75
C ASP A 179 -13.95 7.51 5.85
N PHE A 180 -14.69 8.06 4.91
CA PHE A 180 -15.48 7.32 3.93
C PHE A 180 -14.85 7.41 2.55
N ALA A 181 -14.93 6.34 1.77
CA ALA A 181 -14.61 6.38 0.35
C ALA A 181 -15.20 5.19 -0.37
N THR A 182 -15.71 5.38 -1.58
CA THR A 182 -16.13 4.28 -2.46
C THR A 182 -15.19 4.13 -3.64
N VAL A 183 -15.06 2.92 -4.15
CA VAL A 183 -14.23 2.62 -5.33
C VAL A 183 -15.06 1.82 -6.32
N SER A 184 -14.93 2.16 -7.60
CA SER A 184 -15.52 1.34 -8.66
C SER A 184 -14.70 0.08 -8.84
N VAL A 185 -15.39 -1.05 -8.90
CA VAL A 185 -14.81 -2.38 -9.08
C VAL A 185 -14.58 -2.57 -10.58
N ILE A 186 -13.31 -2.58 -10.97
CA ILE A 186 -12.90 -2.86 -12.34
C ILE A 186 -11.99 -4.09 -12.38
N PRO A 187 -12.04 -4.91 -13.45
CA PRO A 187 -11.11 -6.01 -13.62
C PRO A 187 -9.67 -5.51 -13.64
N GLN A 188 -8.83 -6.06 -12.76
CA GLN A 188 -7.40 -5.74 -12.68
C GLN A 188 -6.57 -7.03 -12.72
N PRO A 189 -5.33 -6.96 -13.25
CA PRO A 189 -4.45 -8.12 -13.27
C PRO A 189 -3.95 -8.41 -11.85
N ILE A 190 -4.55 -9.39 -11.17
CA ILE A 190 -4.08 -9.91 -9.88
C ILE A 190 -3.54 -11.32 -10.11
N GLY A 191 -2.30 -11.56 -9.69
CA GLY A 191 -1.66 -12.87 -9.82
C GLY A 191 -1.72 -13.66 -8.53
N GLN A 192 -1.25 -14.90 -8.58
CA GLN A 192 -1.08 -15.70 -7.38
C GLN A 192 -0.20 -14.94 -6.38
N VAL A 193 -0.61 -14.93 -5.11
CA VAL A 193 0.20 -14.38 -4.03
C VAL A 193 0.64 -15.51 -3.12
N ILE A 194 1.92 -15.49 -2.74
CA ILE A 194 2.45 -16.38 -1.71
C ILE A 194 2.68 -15.55 -0.45
N ARG A 195 1.80 -15.73 0.53
CA ARG A 195 1.93 -15.14 1.87
C ARG A 195 2.96 -15.94 2.67
N THR A 196 3.94 -15.25 3.23
CA THR A 196 5.02 -15.80 4.04
C THR A 196 5.47 -14.79 5.09
N THR A 197 6.26 -15.23 6.06
CA THR A 197 7.06 -14.33 6.89
C THR A 197 8.49 -14.27 6.37
N GLY A 198 9.20 -13.19 6.69
CA GLY A 198 10.60 -12.98 6.37
C GLY A 198 11.34 -12.36 7.53
N ARG A 199 12.61 -12.76 7.72
CA ARG A 199 13.48 -12.16 8.74
C ARG A 199 14.38 -11.12 8.09
N VAL A 200 14.43 -9.94 8.68
CA VAL A 200 15.30 -8.84 8.25
C VAL A 200 16.71 -9.10 8.75
N LEU A 201 17.67 -9.11 7.84
CA LEU A 201 19.07 -9.40 8.08
C LEU A 201 19.94 -8.33 7.41
N PRO A 202 21.15 -8.06 7.91
CA PRO A 202 22.11 -7.26 7.17
C PRO A 202 22.47 -7.98 5.87
N ALA A 203 22.66 -7.23 4.78
CA ALA A 203 23.13 -7.82 3.54
C ALA A 203 24.53 -8.43 3.76
N GLN A 204 24.75 -9.68 3.33
CA GLN A 204 26.04 -10.35 3.55
C GLN A 204 27.21 -9.65 2.83
N SER A 205 26.93 -8.94 1.73
CA SER A 205 27.90 -8.12 1.00
C SER A 205 28.34 -6.85 1.75
N ASP A 206 27.61 -6.48 2.80
CA ASP A 206 27.83 -5.25 3.56
C ASP A 206 28.66 -5.48 4.83
N GLU A 207 28.93 -6.74 5.18
CA GLU A 207 29.88 -7.06 6.24
C GLU A 207 31.33 -6.97 5.76
N VAL A 208 32.14 -6.17 6.45
CA VAL A 208 33.57 -6.03 6.19
C VAL A 208 34.35 -6.36 7.44
N VAL A 209 35.28 -7.30 7.35
CA VAL A 209 36.25 -7.57 8.42
C VAL A 209 37.52 -6.79 8.11
N LEU A 210 37.88 -5.86 8.99
CA LEU A 210 39.15 -5.19 8.92
C LEU A 210 40.20 -6.02 9.65
N VAL A 211 41.34 -6.21 8.99
CA VAL A 211 42.47 -7.00 9.48
C VAL A 211 43.69 -6.11 9.70
N ALA A 212 44.62 -6.58 10.53
CA ALA A 212 45.92 -5.93 10.70
C ALA A 212 46.73 -6.03 9.40
N GLY A 213 47.23 -4.91 8.88
CA GLY A 213 48.16 -4.91 7.74
C GLY A 213 49.61 -5.16 8.16
N ILE A 214 49.97 -4.86 9.41
CA ILE A 214 51.28 -5.12 10.01
C ILE A 214 51.13 -5.77 11.38
N SER A 215 52.22 -6.40 11.85
CA SER A 215 52.32 -6.88 13.22
C SER A 215 52.68 -5.75 14.18
N GLY A 216 52.03 -5.68 15.34
CA GLY A 216 52.26 -4.60 16.31
C GLY A 216 51.29 -4.60 17.49
N VAL A 217 51.39 -3.57 18.33
CA VAL A 217 50.51 -3.37 19.48
C VAL A 217 49.35 -2.45 19.09
N VAL A 218 48.13 -2.88 19.40
CA VAL A 218 46.90 -2.13 19.10
C VAL A 218 46.69 -1.01 20.12
N ASN A 219 46.47 0.21 19.62
CA ASN A 219 46.11 1.39 20.39
C ASN A 219 44.75 1.93 19.92
N PHE A 220 43.83 2.13 20.85
CA PHE A 220 42.50 2.65 20.57
C PHE A 220 42.55 4.18 20.52
N SER A 221 41.87 4.78 19.54
CA SER A 221 41.83 6.23 19.29
C SER A 221 40.91 6.96 20.28
N GLY A 222 41.12 6.80 21.60
CA GLY A 222 40.48 7.56 22.68
C GLY A 222 38.95 7.38 22.85
N ARG A 223 38.24 6.91 21.83
CA ARG A 223 36.81 6.58 21.84
C ARG A 223 36.65 5.07 22.05
N SER A 224 35.73 4.69 22.94
CA SER A 224 35.38 3.29 23.14
C SER A 224 34.62 2.76 21.93
N ILE A 225 35.16 1.71 21.29
CA ILE A 225 34.54 1.04 20.15
C ILE A 225 33.87 -0.22 20.67
N LEU A 226 32.55 -0.17 20.81
CA LEU A 226 31.72 -1.27 21.29
C LEU A 226 30.82 -1.78 20.18
N PRO A 227 30.34 -3.05 20.24
CA PRO A 227 29.26 -3.51 19.38
C PRO A 227 28.06 -2.54 19.43
N GLY A 228 27.52 -2.18 18.27
CA GLY A 228 26.47 -1.16 18.11
C GLY A 228 26.98 0.28 17.89
N THR A 229 28.29 0.53 17.99
CA THR A 229 28.83 1.88 17.75
C THR A 229 28.76 2.24 16.27
N GLN A 230 28.22 3.43 15.99
CA GLN A 230 28.19 4.02 14.65
C GLN A 230 29.52 4.71 14.32
N ILE A 231 30.07 4.40 13.16
CA ILE A 231 31.37 4.86 12.67
C ILE A 231 31.20 5.53 11.30
N GLY A 232 31.81 6.70 11.14
CA GLY A 232 31.83 7.43 9.87
C GLY A 232 32.86 6.90 8.87
N LYS A 233 32.63 7.18 7.59
CA LYS A 233 33.63 6.91 6.53
C LYS A 233 34.96 7.62 6.85
N SER A 234 36.06 6.88 6.72
CA SER A 234 37.43 7.31 7.01
C SER A 234 37.73 7.65 8.48
N GLU A 235 36.83 7.34 9.41
CA GLU A 235 37.10 7.47 10.85
C GLU A 235 38.15 6.43 11.29
N VAL A 236 39.11 6.86 12.12
CA VAL A 236 40.20 6.01 12.64
C VAL A 236 39.69 5.18 13.82
N LEU A 237 39.74 3.86 13.66
CA LEU A 237 39.31 2.89 14.68
C LEU A 237 40.44 2.51 15.62
N PHE A 238 41.59 2.12 15.04
CA PHE A 238 42.75 1.66 15.79
C PHE A 238 44.02 2.19 15.14
N SER A 239 45.09 2.33 15.92
CA SER A 239 46.45 2.39 15.40
C SER A 239 47.24 1.17 15.86
N ILE A 240 48.03 0.59 14.97
CA ILE A 240 48.91 -0.54 15.27
C ILE A 240 50.31 0.00 15.29
N SER A 241 50.96 0.04 16.46
CA SER A 241 52.34 0.49 16.56
C SER A 241 53.30 -0.68 16.45
N SER A 242 54.28 -0.56 15.54
CA SER A 242 55.38 -1.52 15.42
C SER A 242 56.62 -1.13 16.25
N GLN A 243 56.55 -0.02 17.00
CA GLN A 243 57.71 0.57 17.65
C GLN A 243 58.13 -0.27 18.88
N GLY A 244 59.45 -0.53 19.00
CA GLY A 244 59.99 -1.31 20.12
C GLY A 244 59.90 -2.83 19.97
N ILE A 245 59.43 -3.34 18.83
CA ILE A 245 59.43 -4.78 18.52
C ILE A 245 60.74 -5.16 17.82
N ALA A 246 61.45 -6.18 18.32
CA ALA A 246 62.77 -6.55 17.81
C ALA A 246 62.73 -7.26 16.44
N ASN A 247 61.70 -8.08 16.19
CA ASN A 247 61.48 -8.80 14.95
C ASN A 247 60.22 -8.24 14.26
N ASP A 248 60.30 -7.82 13.00
CA ASP A 248 59.21 -7.18 12.23
C ASP A 248 58.86 -5.71 12.60
N ASN A 249 59.88 -4.90 12.90
CA ASN A 249 59.67 -3.46 13.06
C ASN A 249 59.42 -2.78 11.70
N PHE A 250 58.14 -2.59 11.37
CA PHE A 250 57.71 -1.90 10.15
C PHE A 250 58.32 -0.50 10.02
N ALA A 251 58.46 0.25 11.10
CA ALA A 251 59.04 1.60 11.07
C ALA A 251 60.51 1.60 10.60
N LEU A 252 61.29 0.57 10.96
CA LEU A 252 62.67 0.42 10.46
C LEU A 252 62.69 0.11 8.96
N GLN A 253 61.85 -0.82 8.50
CA GLN A 253 61.75 -1.19 7.09
C GLN A 253 61.27 -0.02 6.23
N TYR A 254 60.27 0.73 6.71
CA TYR A 254 59.77 1.94 6.06
C TYR A 254 60.86 3.00 5.92
N SER A 255 61.62 3.24 7.00
CA SER A 255 62.73 4.20 6.99
C SER A 255 63.84 3.81 5.99
N GLU A 256 64.19 2.53 5.92
CA GLU A 256 65.17 1.99 4.97
C GLU A 256 64.72 2.19 3.52
N VAL A 257 63.48 1.79 3.19
CA VAL A 257 62.94 1.90 1.83
C VAL A 257 62.76 3.37 1.41
N LYS A 258 62.28 4.23 2.31
CA LYS A 258 62.19 5.67 2.06
C LYS A 258 63.57 6.28 1.77
N SER A 259 64.59 5.91 2.54
CA SER A 259 65.96 6.39 2.34
C SER A 259 66.53 5.94 1.00
N ARG A 260 66.31 4.68 0.60
CA ARG A 260 66.71 4.15 -0.72
C ARG A 260 66.01 4.87 -1.87
N TYR A 261 64.70 5.11 -1.74
CA TYR A 261 63.93 5.86 -2.73
C TYR A 261 64.45 7.30 -2.91
N GLU A 262 64.66 8.03 -1.82
CA GLU A 262 65.17 9.41 -1.91
C GLU A 262 66.59 9.48 -2.51
N LEU A 263 67.45 8.49 -2.20
CA LEU A 263 68.76 8.36 -2.83
C LEU A 263 68.65 8.12 -4.34
N ALA A 264 67.88 7.10 -4.75
CA ALA A 264 67.71 6.74 -6.16
C ALA A 264 67.08 7.89 -6.97
N LYS A 265 66.11 8.60 -6.38
CA LYS A 265 65.48 9.80 -6.95
C LYS A 265 66.47 10.94 -7.17
N SER A 266 67.33 11.20 -6.19
CA SER A 266 68.39 12.22 -6.29
C SER A 266 69.42 11.86 -7.36
N VAL A 267 69.83 10.60 -7.43
CA VAL A 267 70.76 10.09 -8.46
C VAL A 267 70.15 10.21 -9.84
N TYR A 268 68.92 9.74 -10.05
CA TYR A 268 68.23 9.82 -11.34
C TYR A 268 68.06 11.27 -11.81
N ARG A 269 67.61 12.19 -10.93
CA ARG A 269 67.49 13.62 -11.27
C ARG A 269 68.80 14.24 -11.71
N ARG A 270 69.89 13.96 -11.00
CA ARG A 270 71.23 14.46 -11.35
C ARG A 270 71.72 13.88 -12.67
N GLN A 271 71.52 12.58 -12.91
CA GLN A 271 71.90 11.95 -14.17
C GLN A 271 71.06 12.44 -15.35
N GLN A 272 69.78 12.74 -15.13
CA GLN A 272 68.91 13.34 -16.16
C GLN A 272 69.43 14.72 -16.59
N ALA A 273 69.88 15.55 -15.65
CA ALA A 273 70.49 16.85 -15.97
C ALA A 273 71.80 16.68 -16.76
N LEU A 274 72.69 15.78 -16.33
CA LEU A 274 73.95 15.51 -17.02
C LEU A 274 73.76 14.90 -18.42
N ALA A 275 72.75 14.06 -18.60
CA ALA A 275 72.42 13.48 -19.91
C ALA A 275 71.91 14.55 -20.90
N ALA A 276 71.15 15.55 -20.40
CA ALA A 276 70.70 16.68 -21.22
C ALA A 276 71.88 17.53 -21.74
N GLU A 277 72.96 17.59 -20.96
CA GLU A 277 74.23 18.22 -21.35
C GLU A 277 75.17 17.29 -22.14
N GLN A 278 74.70 16.09 -22.53
CA GLN A 278 75.48 15.05 -23.22
C GLN A 278 76.74 14.55 -22.47
N VAL A 279 76.75 14.67 -21.13
CA VAL A 279 77.89 14.30 -20.27
C VAL A 279 77.93 12.80 -19.94
N ILE A 280 76.78 12.12 -19.96
CA ILE A 280 76.66 10.69 -19.67
C ILE A 280 75.98 9.93 -20.80
N SER A 281 76.14 8.61 -20.83
CA SER A 281 75.52 7.75 -21.84
C SER A 281 74.04 7.49 -21.58
N ALA A 282 73.28 7.20 -22.64
CA ALA A 282 71.87 6.79 -22.52
C ALA A 282 71.68 5.53 -21.66
N ALA A 283 72.63 4.60 -21.72
CA ALA A 283 72.61 3.38 -20.91
C ALA A 283 72.77 3.64 -19.41
N GLU A 284 73.54 4.66 -19.02
CA GLU A 284 73.68 5.07 -17.62
C GLU A 284 72.40 5.72 -17.08
N LEU A 285 71.80 6.62 -17.87
CA LEU A 285 70.52 7.24 -17.52
C LEU A 285 69.40 6.20 -17.36
N GLU A 286 69.31 5.23 -18.27
CA GLU A 286 68.30 4.17 -18.21
C GLU A 286 68.48 3.29 -16.97
N ARG A 287 69.73 3.00 -16.58
CA ARG A 287 70.03 2.27 -15.34
C ARG A 287 69.55 3.03 -14.11
N ALA A 288 69.83 4.33 -14.00
CA ALA A 288 69.35 5.11 -12.85
C ALA A 288 67.84 5.29 -12.85
N LYS A 289 67.20 5.36 -14.03
CA LYS A 289 65.75 5.37 -14.15
C LYS A 289 65.15 4.07 -13.62
N SER A 290 65.67 2.93 -14.04
CA SER A 290 65.22 1.61 -13.56
C SER A 290 65.39 1.49 -12.04
N GLU A 291 66.53 1.92 -11.49
CA GLU A 291 66.78 1.87 -10.04
C GLU A 291 65.81 2.78 -9.26
N TYR A 292 65.54 3.97 -9.80
CA TYR A 292 64.53 4.86 -9.25
C TYR A 292 63.13 4.24 -9.29
N GLU A 293 62.73 3.62 -10.40
CA GLU A 293 61.42 2.98 -10.54
C GLU A 293 61.24 1.80 -9.60
N ILE A 294 62.29 0.98 -9.40
CA ILE A 294 62.29 -0.12 -8.42
C ILE A 294 62.12 0.45 -7.00
N ALA A 295 62.95 1.43 -6.62
CA ALA A 295 62.89 2.02 -5.29
C ALA A 295 61.57 2.77 -5.04
N HIS A 296 61.03 3.43 -6.07
CA HIS A 296 59.73 4.09 -6.02
C HIS A 296 58.58 3.10 -5.83
N THR A 297 58.60 1.97 -6.55
CA THR A 297 57.59 0.92 -6.40
C THR A 297 57.64 0.30 -5.01
N ALA A 298 58.84 0.05 -4.48
CA ALA A 298 59.03 -0.45 -3.12
C ALA A 298 58.52 0.54 -2.06
N TYR A 299 58.81 1.84 -2.21
CA TYR A 299 58.32 2.88 -1.30
C TYR A 299 56.80 3.01 -1.34
N LYS A 300 56.22 3.08 -2.53
CA LYS A 300 54.76 3.19 -2.72
C LYS A 300 54.01 1.99 -2.15
N ALA A 301 54.60 0.79 -2.20
CA ALA A 301 54.02 -0.40 -1.57
C ALA A 301 53.90 -0.28 -0.05
N MET A 302 54.76 0.53 0.59
CA MET A 302 54.74 0.77 2.04
C MET A 302 54.05 2.07 2.46
N GLU A 303 53.78 3.03 1.56
CA GLU A 303 53.17 4.33 1.89
C GLU A 303 51.64 4.25 2.11
N ASN A 304 50.98 3.25 1.52
CA ASN A 304 49.51 3.12 1.53
C ASN A 304 48.95 2.76 2.93
N GLY A 305 48.70 3.77 3.77
CA GLY A 305 48.03 3.64 5.08
C GLY A 305 48.97 3.46 6.27
N TYR A 306 50.27 3.63 6.04
CA TYR A 306 51.30 3.49 7.06
C TYR A 306 52.06 4.79 7.30
N ASN A 307 52.47 5.03 8.54
CA ASN A 307 53.30 6.16 8.94
C ASN A 307 54.49 5.67 9.78
N THR A 308 55.33 6.60 10.25
CA THR A 308 56.50 6.29 11.09
C THR A 308 56.16 5.62 12.42
N ASP A 309 54.92 5.78 12.89
CA ASP A 309 54.47 5.29 14.19
C ASP A 309 53.67 3.97 14.08
N GLY A 310 53.35 3.54 12.85
CA GLY A 310 52.64 2.31 12.55
C GLY A 310 51.56 2.42 11.46
N GLN A 311 50.46 1.67 11.60
CA GLN A 311 49.34 1.65 10.67
C GLN A 311 48.07 2.22 11.32
N GLN A 312 47.32 3.05 10.60
CA GLN A 312 45.97 3.44 11.01
C GLN A 312 44.93 2.58 10.30
N ILE A 313 44.02 1.99 11.09
CA ILE A 313 42.89 1.22 10.59
C ILE A 313 41.68 2.14 10.55
N ILE A 314 41.24 2.49 9.35
CA ILE A 314 40.11 3.40 9.13
C ILE A 314 38.89 2.64 8.61
N SER A 315 37.69 3.17 8.87
CA SER A 315 36.47 2.64 8.29
C SER A 315 36.36 2.98 6.79
N PRO A 316 36.08 2.01 5.89
CA PRO A 316 35.95 2.29 4.46
C PRO A 316 34.63 3.00 4.08
N ALA A 317 33.62 2.97 4.96
CA ALA A 317 32.28 3.53 4.74
C ALA A 317 31.63 3.92 6.08
N ASN A 318 30.44 4.54 6.03
CA ASN A 318 29.61 4.65 7.21
C ASN A 318 29.13 3.24 7.60
N ALA A 319 29.39 2.83 8.83
CA ALA A 319 29.17 1.45 9.26
C ALA A 319 28.90 1.35 10.77
N GLU A 320 28.26 0.25 11.14
CA GLU A 320 28.06 -0.15 12.53
C GLU A 320 29.08 -1.22 12.92
N VAL A 321 29.60 -1.13 14.14
CA VAL A 321 30.49 -2.16 14.71
C VAL A 321 29.66 -3.37 15.12
N LEU A 322 29.83 -4.50 14.44
CA LEU A 322 29.20 -5.76 14.82
C LEU A 322 29.97 -6.46 15.94
N LYS A 323 31.30 -6.48 15.82
CA LYS A 323 32.17 -7.18 16.76
C LYS A 323 33.59 -6.63 16.74
N VAL A 324 34.20 -6.47 17.91
CA VAL A 324 35.62 -6.16 18.06
C VAL A 324 36.33 -7.44 18.52
N PHE A 325 37.44 -7.80 17.86
CA PHE A 325 38.21 -9.02 18.12
C PHE A 325 39.43 -8.81 19.02
N VAL A 326 39.82 -7.57 19.24
CA VAL A 326 41.05 -7.19 19.94
C VAL A 326 40.76 -6.18 21.05
N SER A 327 41.64 -6.12 22.03
CA SER A 327 41.63 -5.17 23.13
C SER A 327 42.77 -4.14 22.99
N ASN A 328 42.64 -3.02 23.69
CA ASN A 328 43.70 -2.02 23.74
C ASN A 328 44.95 -2.61 24.42
N GLY A 329 46.11 -2.53 23.77
CA GLY A 329 47.36 -3.12 24.21
C GLY A 329 47.62 -4.54 23.70
N ASP A 330 46.70 -5.15 22.96
CA ASP A 330 46.93 -6.48 22.38
C ASP A 330 48.00 -6.43 21.30
N TYR A 331 48.85 -7.47 21.27
CA TYR A 331 49.73 -7.72 20.14
C TYR A 331 48.96 -8.46 19.03
N VAL A 332 49.01 -7.92 17.81
CA VAL A 332 48.38 -8.51 16.63
C VAL A 332 49.42 -8.85 15.57
N SER A 333 49.17 -9.91 14.82
CA SER A 333 49.97 -10.27 13.64
C SER A 333 49.32 -9.77 12.35
N ALA A 334 50.12 -9.53 11.30
CA ALA A 334 49.59 -9.21 9.98
C ALA A 334 48.58 -10.28 9.51
N GLY A 335 47.41 -9.85 9.03
CA GLY A 335 46.28 -10.68 8.63
C GLY A 335 45.30 -11.02 9.76
N GLN A 336 45.61 -10.71 11.02
CA GLN A 336 44.72 -10.98 12.14
C GLN A 336 43.46 -10.07 12.09
N PRO A 337 42.25 -10.63 12.26
CA PRO A 337 41.01 -9.85 12.35
C PRO A 337 41.00 -8.89 13.55
N LEU A 338 40.57 -7.65 13.32
CA LEU A 338 40.52 -6.60 14.35
C LEU A 338 39.08 -6.21 14.69
N VAL A 339 38.27 -5.94 13.67
CA VAL A 339 36.87 -5.54 13.83
C VAL A 339 36.04 -6.03 12.66
N LYS A 340 34.79 -6.39 12.94
CA LYS A 340 33.75 -6.66 11.96
C LYS A 340 32.78 -5.49 11.93
N LEU A 341 32.63 -4.89 10.75
CA LEU A 341 31.74 -3.77 10.48
C LEU A 341 30.59 -4.24 9.58
N SER A 342 29.40 -3.66 9.74
CA SER A 342 28.29 -3.77 8.79
C SER A 342 28.05 -2.40 8.16
N LYS A 343 28.09 -2.31 6.83
CA LYS A 343 27.59 -1.12 6.15
C LYS A 343 26.08 -1.05 6.37
N LEU A 344 25.58 0.17 6.58
CA LEU A 344 24.16 0.47 6.79
C LEU A 344 23.49 0.90 5.46
N SER A 345 23.80 0.18 4.38
CA SER A 345 23.29 0.53 3.04
C SER A 345 22.14 -0.35 2.62
N MET A 346 22.29 -1.67 2.78
CA MET A 346 21.34 -2.65 2.28
C MET A 346 20.95 -3.65 3.36
N CYS A 347 19.69 -4.05 3.34
CA CYS A 347 19.16 -5.13 4.15
C CYS A 347 18.62 -6.24 3.25
N GLN A 348 18.59 -7.46 3.78
CA GLN A 348 18.02 -8.63 3.14
C GLN A 348 16.87 -9.17 3.96
N ILE A 349 15.74 -9.45 3.31
CA ILE A 349 14.62 -10.16 3.94
C ILE A 349 14.67 -11.61 3.47
N GLN A 350 14.95 -12.51 4.40
CA GLN A 350 14.97 -13.94 4.14
C GLN A 350 13.61 -14.55 4.47
N CYS A 351 12.86 -14.89 3.42
CA CYS A 351 11.57 -15.55 3.48
C CYS A 351 11.70 -17.07 3.34
N HIS A 352 10.73 -17.81 3.87
CA HIS A 352 10.68 -19.27 3.76
C HIS A 352 9.34 -19.74 3.20
N VAL A 353 9.35 -20.22 1.96
CA VAL A 353 8.15 -20.61 1.23
C VAL A 353 7.92 -22.12 1.27
N GLN A 354 6.66 -22.53 1.44
CA GLN A 354 6.29 -23.94 1.43
C GLN A 354 6.49 -24.58 0.04
N PRO A 355 6.95 -25.84 -0.06
CA PRO A 355 7.19 -26.52 -1.34
C PRO A 355 5.99 -26.60 -2.28
N ARG A 356 4.75 -26.53 -1.76
CA ARG A 356 3.52 -26.50 -2.58
C ARG A 356 3.51 -25.34 -3.59
N HIS A 357 4.21 -24.25 -3.30
CA HIS A 357 4.29 -23.07 -4.17
C HIS A 357 5.47 -23.11 -5.16
N ARG A 358 6.22 -24.22 -5.23
CA ARG A 358 7.44 -24.36 -6.05
C ARG A 358 7.24 -23.96 -7.52
N TYR A 359 6.07 -24.26 -8.09
CA TYR A 359 5.75 -23.95 -9.49
C TYR A 359 5.60 -22.44 -9.76
N TYR A 360 5.28 -21.65 -8.73
CA TYR A 360 5.08 -20.20 -8.87
C TYR A 360 6.36 -19.39 -8.63
N LEU A 361 7.43 -19.99 -8.09
CA LEU A 361 8.64 -19.27 -7.69
C LEU A 361 9.26 -18.46 -8.84
N ASN A 362 9.32 -19.03 -10.03
CA ASN A 362 9.88 -18.36 -11.22
C ASN A 362 8.97 -17.26 -11.78
N THR A 363 7.74 -17.16 -11.29
CA THR A 363 6.76 -16.15 -11.70
C THR A 363 6.69 -14.97 -10.73
N ILE A 364 7.37 -15.04 -9.58
CA ILE A 364 7.45 -13.93 -8.62
C ILE A 364 8.19 -12.77 -9.29
N TYR A 365 7.55 -11.61 -9.36
CA TYR A 365 8.10 -10.42 -10.03
C TYR A 365 8.25 -9.22 -9.10
N ASP A 366 7.61 -9.26 -7.92
CA ASP A 366 7.61 -8.20 -6.92
C ASP A 366 7.15 -8.73 -5.55
N ALA A 367 7.18 -7.89 -4.51
CA ALA A 367 6.68 -8.24 -3.19
C ALA A 367 6.08 -7.03 -2.46
N ASN A 368 5.01 -7.25 -1.69
CA ASN A 368 4.56 -6.29 -0.68
C ASN A 368 5.00 -6.77 0.70
N ILE A 369 5.43 -5.84 1.55
CA ILE A 369 5.95 -6.09 2.89
C ILE A 369 5.09 -5.31 3.88
N ARG A 370 4.55 -5.99 4.88
CA ARG A 370 3.84 -5.37 6.00
C ARG A 370 4.85 -5.07 7.10
N LEU A 371 4.96 -3.80 7.46
CA LEU A 371 5.82 -3.34 8.54
C LEU A 371 5.11 -3.54 9.88
N ASN A 372 5.76 -4.20 10.84
CA ASN A 372 5.18 -4.46 12.16
C ASN A 372 4.98 -3.18 12.98
N SER A 373 5.86 -2.19 12.80
CA SER A 373 5.90 -0.96 13.59
C SER A 373 4.72 -0.01 13.32
N SER A 374 4.18 -0.04 12.10
CA SER A 374 3.15 0.91 11.63
C SER A 374 1.94 0.26 10.98
N ASP A 375 1.91 -1.07 10.86
CA ASP A 375 0.95 -1.85 10.06
C ASP A 375 0.84 -1.40 8.58
N LYS A 376 1.83 -0.62 8.14
CA LYS A 376 1.90 -0.06 6.79
C LYS A 376 2.38 -1.13 5.82
N LEU A 377 1.73 -1.19 4.67
CA LEU A 377 2.19 -1.99 3.55
C LEU A 377 3.11 -1.17 2.65
N VAL A 378 4.29 -1.70 2.34
CA VAL A 378 5.26 -1.10 1.43
C VAL A 378 5.60 -2.07 0.31
N ASN A 379 5.81 -1.54 -0.90
CA ASN A 379 6.16 -2.36 -2.06
C ASN A 379 7.68 -2.42 -2.23
N LEU A 380 8.23 -3.61 -2.51
CA LEU A 380 9.67 -3.85 -2.61
C LEU A 380 10.34 -2.94 -3.65
N LYS A 381 9.79 -2.86 -4.87
CA LYS A 381 10.36 -2.00 -5.92
C LYS A 381 10.25 -0.52 -5.61
N SER A 382 9.17 -0.10 -4.95
CA SER A 382 9.02 1.30 -4.52
C SER A 382 10.11 1.74 -3.54
N LEU A 383 10.67 0.79 -2.78
CA LEU A 383 11.81 1.00 -1.90
C LEU A 383 13.17 0.85 -2.61
N GLY A 384 13.19 0.59 -3.91
CA GLY A 384 14.42 0.30 -4.65
C GLY A 384 14.95 -1.12 -4.45
N GLY A 385 14.13 -2.03 -3.92
CA GLY A 385 14.48 -3.42 -3.66
C GLY A 385 14.31 -4.35 -4.85
N THR A 386 14.92 -5.53 -4.75
CA THR A 386 14.91 -6.60 -5.76
C THR A 386 14.84 -7.99 -5.13
N ILE A 387 14.41 -8.98 -5.92
CA ILE A 387 14.45 -10.39 -5.52
C ILE A 387 15.81 -10.94 -5.97
N VAL A 388 16.67 -11.29 -5.02
CA VAL A 388 18.07 -11.65 -5.30
C VAL A 388 18.27 -13.16 -5.40
N SER A 389 17.51 -13.94 -4.63
CA SER A 389 17.66 -15.39 -4.61
C SER A 389 16.33 -16.12 -4.50
N LEU A 390 16.16 -17.14 -5.33
CA LEU A 390 15.11 -18.14 -5.26
C LEU A 390 15.75 -19.50 -5.01
N GLY A 391 15.60 -20.03 -3.80
CA GLY A 391 16.17 -21.32 -3.42
C GLY A 391 15.70 -22.44 -4.34
N LYS A 392 16.64 -23.21 -4.90
CA LYS A 392 16.32 -24.38 -5.74
C LYS A 392 16.16 -25.66 -4.91
N THR A 393 16.77 -25.68 -3.74
CA THR A 393 16.82 -26.83 -2.84
C THR A 393 16.04 -26.52 -1.58
N VAL A 394 15.29 -27.51 -1.12
CA VAL A 394 14.60 -27.50 0.14
C VAL A 394 15.65 -27.69 1.24
N SER A 395 15.72 -26.81 2.24
CA SER A 395 16.66 -26.98 3.36
C SER A 395 16.48 -28.38 3.97
N THR A 396 17.59 -29.09 4.21
CA THR A 396 17.61 -30.43 4.80
C THR A 396 17.03 -30.46 6.21
N GLU A 397 17.00 -29.31 6.90
CA GLU A 397 16.46 -29.18 8.26
C GLU A 397 14.99 -28.72 8.26
N ASN A 398 14.64 -27.73 7.43
CA ASN A 398 13.36 -27.03 7.58
C ASN A 398 12.33 -27.30 6.47
N HIS A 399 12.65 -28.13 5.48
CA HIS A 399 11.75 -28.47 4.37
C HIS A 399 11.08 -27.29 3.62
N LEU A 400 11.59 -26.06 3.80
CA LEU A 400 11.11 -24.84 3.16
C LEU A 400 12.10 -24.36 2.09
N ILE A 401 11.59 -23.59 1.14
CA ILE A 401 12.35 -22.98 0.06
C ILE A 401 12.71 -21.55 0.47
N PRO A 402 14.00 -21.22 0.67
CA PRO A 402 14.40 -19.88 1.04
C PRO A 402 14.29 -18.92 -0.15
N ILE A 403 13.81 -17.71 0.09
CA ILE A 403 13.78 -16.61 -0.88
C ILE A 403 14.41 -15.39 -0.22
N THR A 404 15.33 -14.74 -0.90
CA THR A 404 16.00 -13.54 -0.39
C THR A 404 15.57 -12.34 -1.22
N LEU A 405 14.98 -11.37 -0.53
CA LEU A 405 14.74 -10.02 -1.05
C LEU A 405 15.86 -9.12 -0.54
N GLU A 406 16.28 -8.15 -1.34
CA GLU A 406 17.27 -7.15 -0.94
C GLU A 406 16.72 -5.77 -1.21
N LEU A 407 16.91 -4.85 -0.28
CA LEU A 407 16.41 -3.48 -0.37
C LEU A 407 17.28 -2.54 0.47
N PRO A 408 17.31 -1.24 0.15
CA PRO A 408 17.92 -0.23 0.99
C PRO A 408 17.42 -0.29 2.43
N GLU A 409 18.24 0.14 3.37
CA GLU A 409 17.83 0.19 4.78
C GLU A 409 16.63 1.13 4.98
N VAL A 410 15.63 0.65 5.75
CA VAL A 410 14.43 1.39 6.10
C VAL A 410 14.33 1.44 7.62
N THR A 411 14.27 2.64 8.20
CA THR A 411 14.25 2.85 9.66
C THR A 411 13.09 2.12 10.36
N GLU A 412 11.96 1.97 9.66
CA GLU A 412 10.75 1.30 10.17
C GLU A 412 10.87 -0.24 10.21
N MET A 413 11.99 -0.79 9.73
CA MET A 413 12.27 -2.22 9.59
C MET A 413 13.66 -2.56 10.18
N PRO A 414 13.79 -2.63 11.53
CA PRO A 414 15.06 -2.87 12.18
C PRO A 414 15.62 -4.28 11.89
N MET A 415 16.95 -4.41 11.96
CA MET A 415 17.61 -5.69 11.76
C MET A 415 17.17 -6.72 12.81
N GLY A 416 16.91 -7.94 12.34
CA GLY A 416 16.40 -9.04 13.16
C GLY A 416 14.88 -9.12 13.27
N ASP A 417 14.14 -8.11 12.81
CA ASP A 417 12.67 -8.11 12.82
C ASP A 417 12.09 -9.20 11.90
N VAL A 418 10.84 -9.60 12.16
CA VAL A 418 10.11 -10.60 11.39
C VAL A 418 8.91 -9.94 10.73
N VAL A 419 9.02 -9.64 9.44
CA VAL A 419 7.96 -8.98 8.67
C VAL A 419 7.08 -9.98 7.93
N GLU A 420 5.84 -9.60 7.68
CA GLU A 420 4.97 -10.34 6.77
C GLU A 420 5.21 -9.90 5.33
N VAL A 421 5.33 -10.89 4.42
CA VAL A 421 5.68 -10.69 3.03
C VAL A 421 4.66 -11.38 2.12
N TYR A 422 4.19 -10.63 1.14
CA TYR A 422 3.28 -11.06 0.08
C TYR A 422 4.07 -11.09 -1.23
N LEU A 423 4.55 -12.26 -1.62
CA LEU A 423 5.30 -12.43 -2.88
C LEU A 423 4.33 -12.45 -4.06
N LEU A 424 4.47 -11.49 -4.96
CA LEU A 424 3.55 -11.24 -6.07
C LEU A 424 3.99 -12.01 -7.30
N CYS A 425 3.17 -12.97 -7.74
CA CYS A 425 3.40 -13.72 -8.96
C CYS A 425 2.74 -13.05 -10.16
N LYS A 426 3.29 -13.27 -11.36
CA LYS A 426 2.72 -12.72 -12.60
C LYS A 426 1.25 -13.14 -12.76
N PRO A 427 0.36 -12.20 -13.10
CA PRO A 427 -1.05 -12.48 -13.30
C PRO A 427 -1.28 -13.31 -14.56
N ASN A 428 -2.17 -14.29 -14.47
CA ASN A 428 -2.58 -15.13 -15.59
C ASN A 428 -3.94 -14.71 -16.18
N SER A 429 -4.70 -13.88 -15.45
CA SER A 429 -6.02 -13.36 -15.84
C SER A 429 -6.31 -12.06 -15.08
N ASN A 430 -7.27 -11.29 -15.57
CA ASN A 430 -7.85 -10.18 -14.81
C ASN A 430 -8.95 -10.71 -13.91
N SER A 431 -9.05 -10.21 -12.69
CA SER A 431 -10.17 -10.49 -11.79
C SER A 431 -10.60 -9.23 -11.06
N LEU A 432 -11.79 -9.29 -10.46
CA LEU A 432 -12.30 -8.20 -9.65
C LEU A 432 -11.57 -8.22 -8.31
N SER A 433 -11.10 -7.05 -7.89
CA SER A 433 -10.45 -6.89 -6.59
C SER A 433 -11.00 -5.68 -5.88
N VAL A 434 -10.98 -5.74 -4.55
CA VAL A 434 -11.33 -4.61 -3.68
C VAL A 434 -10.20 -4.41 -2.66
N PRO A 435 -10.01 -3.19 -2.13
CA PRO A 435 -9.08 -2.98 -1.03
C PRO A 435 -9.41 -3.91 0.16
N THR A 436 -8.40 -4.45 0.84
CA THR A 436 -8.61 -5.38 1.98
C THR A 436 -9.49 -4.77 3.07
N ARG A 437 -9.34 -3.47 3.32
CA ARG A 437 -10.17 -2.66 4.24
C ARG A 437 -11.65 -2.51 3.84
N ALA A 438 -12.02 -2.88 2.62
CA ALA A 438 -13.42 -2.90 2.18
C ALA A 438 -14.17 -4.16 2.66
N ILE A 439 -13.43 -5.19 3.07
CA ILE A 439 -13.99 -6.46 3.51
C ILE A 439 -14.44 -6.34 4.96
N LEU A 440 -15.65 -6.80 5.22
CA LEU A 440 -16.19 -7.03 6.56
C LEU A 440 -16.26 -8.54 6.80
N GLU A 441 -16.02 -8.97 8.03
CA GLU A 441 -16.15 -10.37 8.43
C GLU A 441 -17.20 -10.52 9.52
N GLU A 442 -18.10 -11.50 9.36
CA GLU A 442 -19.10 -11.88 10.35
C GLU A 442 -19.17 -13.40 10.42
N GLN A 443 -18.86 -14.00 11.57
CA GLN A 443 -18.95 -15.44 11.80
C GLN A 443 -18.25 -16.30 10.73
N GLY A 444 -17.09 -15.84 10.24
CA GLY A 444 -16.32 -16.54 9.20
C GLY A 444 -16.84 -16.35 7.76
N THR A 445 -17.86 -15.51 7.57
CA THR A 445 -18.37 -15.12 6.24
C THR A 445 -17.92 -13.70 5.92
N HIS A 446 -17.54 -13.46 4.66
CA HIS A 446 -17.01 -12.17 4.19
C HIS A 446 -18.06 -11.38 3.41
N PHE A 447 -18.10 -10.08 3.65
CA PHE A 447 -19.08 -9.17 3.05
C PHE A 447 -18.41 -7.89 2.54
N VAL A 448 -19.06 -7.25 1.58
CA VAL A 448 -18.78 -5.88 1.16
C VAL A 448 -20.05 -5.05 1.18
N MET A 449 -19.90 -3.73 1.30
CA MET A 449 -21.00 -2.78 1.17
C MET A 449 -21.01 -2.22 -0.25
N VAL A 450 -22.01 -2.62 -1.05
CA VAL A 450 -22.18 -2.15 -2.43
C VAL A 450 -23.09 -0.93 -2.44
N GLN A 451 -22.64 0.15 -3.05
CA GLN A 451 -23.38 1.40 -3.21
C GLN A 451 -24.44 1.23 -4.30
N VAL A 452 -25.72 1.32 -3.93
CA VAL A 452 -26.88 1.29 -4.83
C VAL A 452 -27.20 2.70 -5.29
N THR A 453 -27.24 3.64 -4.36
CA THR A 453 -27.30 5.08 -4.60
C THR A 453 -26.23 5.78 -3.76
N PRO A 454 -25.90 7.05 -4.00
CA PRO A 454 -24.96 7.81 -3.17
C PRO A 454 -25.21 7.79 -1.67
N GLU A 455 -26.43 7.49 -1.21
CA GLU A 455 -26.79 7.38 0.21
C GLU A 455 -27.35 6.01 0.60
N THR A 456 -27.43 5.05 -0.32
CA THR A 456 -28.02 3.72 -0.05
C THR A 456 -27.04 2.63 -0.41
N PHE A 457 -26.80 1.73 0.54
CA PHE A 457 -25.84 0.64 0.44
C PHE A 457 -26.53 -0.69 0.67
N MET A 458 -25.99 -1.75 0.09
CA MET A 458 -26.47 -3.11 0.26
C MET A 458 -25.32 -4.00 0.72
N LYS A 459 -25.55 -4.73 1.82
CA LYS A 459 -24.58 -5.73 2.30
C LYS A 459 -24.62 -6.93 1.38
N ARG A 460 -23.48 -7.30 0.81
CA ARG A 460 -23.38 -8.41 -0.12
C ARG A 460 -22.28 -9.38 0.30
N GLU A 461 -22.63 -10.64 0.40
CA GLU A 461 -21.67 -11.71 0.67
C GLU A 461 -20.72 -11.87 -0.51
N VAL A 462 -19.43 -12.08 -0.20
CA VAL A 462 -18.38 -12.26 -1.20
C VAL A 462 -17.53 -13.47 -0.90
N LYS A 463 -17.10 -14.14 -1.97
CA LYS A 463 -16.08 -15.19 -1.87
C LYS A 463 -14.72 -14.58 -2.22
N LEU A 464 -13.80 -14.63 -1.27
CA LEU A 464 -12.46 -14.08 -1.44
C LEU A 464 -11.52 -15.08 -2.14
N GLY A 465 -10.57 -14.53 -2.89
CA GLY A 465 -9.48 -15.25 -3.52
C GLY A 465 -8.13 -14.88 -2.91
N VAL A 466 -7.12 -14.66 -3.77
CA VAL A 466 -5.79 -14.25 -3.32
C VAL A 466 -5.77 -12.80 -2.83
N SER A 467 -4.91 -12.50 -1.86
CA SER A 467 -4.67 -11.14 -1.38
C SER A 467 -3.19 -10.81 -1.42
N ASP A 468 -2.86 -9.63 -1.93
CA ASP A 468 -1.51 -9.05 -1.96
C ASP A 468 -1.19 -8.19 -0.72
N GLY A 469 -2.07 -8.22 0.28
CA GLY A 469 -1.99 -7.42 1.50
C GLY A 469 -2.70 -6.06 1.39
N GLU A 470 -2.78 -5.46 0.20
CA GLU A 470 -3.45 -4.18 -0.05
C GLU A 470 -4.87 -4.38 -0.59
N ARG A 471 -4.99 -5.31 -1.53
CA ARG A 471 -6.19 -5.70 -2.23
C ARG A 471 -6.42 -7.19 -2.07
N VAL A 472 -7.68 -7.57 -2.23
CA VAL A 472 -8.11 -8.96 -2.24
C VAL A 472 -8.97 -9.21 -3.45
N GLU A 473 -8.68 -10.31 -4.13
CA GLU A 473 -9.49 -10.84 -5.21
C GLU A 473 -10.87 -11.23 -4.69
N VAL A 474 -11.90 -10.89 -5.44
CA VAL A 474 -13.28 -11.30 -5.20
C VAL A 474 -13.69 -12.24 -6.32
N VAL A 475 -13.80 -13.52 -5.98
CA VAL A 475 -14.15 -14.61 -6.91
C VAL A 475 -15.64 -14.55 -7.29
N SER A 476 -16.50 -14.19 -6.33
CA SER A 476 -17.93 -14.04 -6.56
C SER A 476 -18.55 -13.05 -5.57
N GLY A 477 -19.69 -12.50 -5.93
CA GLY A 477 -20.47 -11.58 -5.09
C GLY A 477 -20.39 -10.12 -5.52
N ILE A 478 -19.57 -9.73 -6.49
CA ILE A 478 -19.61 -8.38 -7.08
C ILE A 478 -19.53 -8.46 -8.60
N GLN A 479 -19.97 -7.39 -9.27
CA GLN A 479 -19.95 -7.27 -10.72
C GLN A 479 -19.02 -6.13 -11.16
N PRO A 480 -18.45 -6.18 -12.38
CA PRO A 480 -17.73 -5.04 -12.95
C PRO A 480 -18.63 -3.80 -12.98
N GLY A 481 -18.11 -2.68 -12.50
CA GLY A 481 -18.84 -1.41 -12.41
C GLY A 481 -19.49 -1.15 -11.05
N ASP A 482 -19.69 -2.19 -10.21
CA ASP A 482 -20.18 -2.01 -8.84
C ASP A 482 -19.31 -0.99 -8.10
N ARG A 483 -19.91 -0.12 -7.29
CA ARG A 483 -19.18 0.76 -6.38
C ARG A 483 -19.20 0.15 -4.99
N VAL A 484 -18.03 -0.08 -4.40
CA VAL A 484 -17.89 -0.69 -3.08
C VAL A 484 -17.31 0.31 -2.09
N VAL A 485 -17.82 0.31 -0.86
CA VAL A 485 -17.25 1.10 0.24
C VAL A 485 -15.86 0.57 0.57
N SER A 486 -14.85 1.37 0.23
CA SER A 486 -13.44 1.05 0.41
C SER A 486 -12.89 1.52 1.75
N ARG A 487 -13.39 2.63 2.30
CA ARG A 487 -13.09 3.14 3.65
C ARG A 487 -14.39 3.43 4.36
N GLY A 488 -14.45 3.13 5.66
CA GLY A 488 -15.62 3.38 6.48
C GLY A 488 -16.76 2.37 6.33
N ALA A 489 -16.50 1.18 5.77
CA ALA A 489 -17.51 0.11 5.64
C ALA A 489 -18.12 -0.29 7.01
N VAL A 490 -17.33 -0.19 8.09
CA VAL A 490 -17.79 -0.41 9.47
C VAL A 490 -18.85 0.62 9.89
N TYR A 491 -18.73 1.89 9.50
CA TYR A 491 -19.72 2.92 9.83
C TYR A 491 -21.05 2.66 9.13
N VAL A 492 -21.03 2.24 7.87
CA VAL A 492 -22.23 1.82 7.13
C VAL A 492 -22.88 0.61 7.82
N LYS A 493 -22.08 -0.37 8.26
CA LYS A 493 -22.59 -1.51 9.02
C LYS A 493 -23.25 -1.10 10.34
N ILE A 494 -22.66 -0.17 11.07
CA ILE A 494 -23.24 0.32 12.34
C ILE A 494 -24.58 1.02 12.07
N ALA A 495 -24.68 1.81 11.00
CA ALA A 495 -25.94 2.45 10.61
C ALA A 495 -27.08 1.45 10.36
N GLN A 496 -26.77 0.23 9.90
CA GLN A 496 -27.74 -0.86 9.76
C GLN A 496 -28.30 -1.34 11.10
N SER A 497 -27.44 -1.47 12.13
CA SER A 497 -27.80 -1.98 13.45
C SER A 497 -28.41 -0.91 14.36
N SER A 498 -28.06 0.36 14.13
CA SER A 498 -28.42 1.47 15.01
C SER A 498 -29.83 1.99 14.81
N GLY A 499 -30.64 1.45 13.87
CA GLY A 499 -32.05 1.79 13.64
C GLY A 499 -32.43 3.17 14.18
N ALA A 500 -32.13 4.23 13.41
CA ALA A 500 -32.16 5.64 13.84
C ALA A 500 -31.00 6.09 14.75
N LEU A 501 -29.89 6.49 14.13
CA LEU A 501 -29.16 7.65 14.65
C LEU A 501 -29.84 8.88 14.06
N ASP A 502 -30.78 9.42 14.82
CA ASP A 502 -31.42 10.72 14.60
C ASP A 502 -30.31 11.79 14.45
N ALA A 503 -29.99 12.10 13.21
CA ALA A 503 -29.24 13.29 12.83
C ALA A 503 -30.26 14.29 12.28
N HIS A 504 -31.03 14.86 13.20
CA HIS A 504 -32.07 15.87 12.97
C HIS A 504 -33.32 15.35 12.25
N SER A 505 -34.35 15.07 13.06
CA SER A 505 -35.76 15.39 12.81
C SER A 505 -35.89 16.75 12.08
N GLY A 506 -35.80 16.70 10.76
CA GLY A 506 -35.77 17.86 9.87
C GLY A 506 -35.94 17.45 8.41
N HIS A 507 -36.75 16.42 8.15
CA HIS A 507 -37.42 16.30 6.86
C HIS A 507 -38.73 17.10 6.95
N VAL A 508 -38.87 18.05 6.04
CA VAL A 508 -40.11 18.80 5.86
C VAL A 508 -41.14 17.82 5.28
N HIS A 509 -42.26 17.65 5.99
CA HIS A 509 -43.47 17.00 5.48
C HIS A 509 -44.15 17.84 4.42
#